data_AF-A0A6B2CUZ8-F1
#
_entry.id   AF-A0A6B2CUZ8-F1
#
_cell.length_a   1.000
_cell.length_b   1.000
_cell.length_c   1.000
_cell.angle_alpha   90.00
_cell.angle_beta   90.00
_cell.angle_gamma   90.00
#
_symmetry.space_group_name_H-M   'P 1'
#
loop_
_entity.id
_entity.type
_entity.pdbx_description
1 polymer ?
#
loop_
_entity_poly.entity_id
_entity_poly.type
_entity_poly.pdbx_seq_one_letter_code
_entity_poly.pdbx_strand_id
1 'polypeptide(L)'
;MYVTLSFKFNTREEVERFLVFIQKHVKTTYIVNTRLTHVYVQLEGEGEELEDAVALVKRLAGLARGGRGVVQVPLLVLFRDAELTRPIPPDVVADALRFKGFFAEVQGDVLETELSYEEVLEAAEALSKMYEEAEKHPLTPQAKRVVVAYAFARGISIEAAVEELIKAGVLNRGAVLSLRHPPQKTRVLLLENLKNLR
;
A
#
# COMPACT_ATOMS: atom_id res chain seq x y z
N MET A 1 27.92 -6.21 -15.33
CA MET A 1 27.62 -7.62 -15.00
C MET A 1 26.23 -7.99 -15.54
N TYR A 2 25.95 -9.28 -15.84
CA TYR A 2 24.61 -9.71 -16.26
C TYR A 2 24.00 -10.72 -15.30
N VAL A 3 22.71 -10.57 -15.01
CA VAL A 3 21.91 -11.55 -14.26
C VAL A 3 20.71 -11.96 -15.11
N THR A 4 20.53 -13.27 -15.29
CA THR A 4 19.37 -13.81 -16.01
C THR A 4 18.37 -14.41 -15.01
N LEU A 5 17.13 -13.94 -15.07
CA LEU A 5 16.00 -14.44 -14.29
C LEU A 5 15.02 -15.16 -15.22
N SER A 6 14.45 -16.27 -14.74
CA SER A 6 13.43 -17.01 -15.48
C SER A 6 12.18 -17.14 -14.62
N PHE A 7 11.03 -16.82 -15.21
CA PHE A 7 9.74 -16.86 -14.57
C PHE A 7 8.77 -17.70 -15.39
N LYS A 8 8.08 -18.61 -14.72
CA LYS A 8 6.93 -19.33 -15.28
C LYS A 8 5.64 -18.73 -14.72
N PHE A 9 4.68 -18.55 -15.62
CA PHE A 9 3.32 -18.09 -15.35
C PHE A 9 2.31 -19.17 -15.75
N ASN A 10 1.10 -19.08 -15.17
CA ASN A 10 0.03 -20.03 -15.44
C ASN A 10 -0.78 -19.65 -16.67
N THR A 11 -0.93 -18.34 -16.92
CA THR A 11 -1.76 -17.82 -18.00
C THR A 11 -1.01 -16.78 -18.82
N ARG A 12 -1.56 -16.44 -19.99
CA ARG A 12 -1.00 -15.40 -20.85
C ARG A 12 -1.23 -14.01 -20.26
N GLU A 13 -2.34 -13.81 -19.56
CA GLU A 13 -2.69 -12.55 -18.90
C GLU A 13 -1.68 -12.23 -17.78
N GLU A 14 -1.23 -13.24 -17.02
CA GLU A 14 -0.15 -13.06 -16.04
C GLU A 14 1.16 -12.59 -16.71
N VAL A 15 1.51 -13.16 -17.88
CA VAL A 15 2.67 -12.73 -18.66
C VAL A 15 2.52 -11.28 -19.09
N GLU A 16 1.37 -10.92 -19.67
CA GLU A 16 1.12 -9.57 -20.17
C GLU A 16 1.19 -8.54 -19.03
N ARG A 17 0.60 -8.83 -17.87
CA ARG A 17 0.74 -7.98 -16.67
C ARG A 17 2.20 -7.83 -16.24
N PHE A 18 2.96 -8.92 -16.20
CA PHE A 18 4.37 -8.87 -15.82
C PHE A 18 5.22 -8.01 -16.76
N LEU A 19 4.99 -8.11 -18.07
CA LEU A 19 5.69 -7.30 -19.07
C LEU A 19 5.37 -5.82 -18.90
N VAL A 20 4.11 -5.46 -18.65
CA VAL A 20 3.70 -4.08 -18.37
C VAL A 20 4.40 -3.55 -17.11
N PHE A 21 4.47 -4.35 -16.05
CA PHE A 21 5.19 -3.96 -14.84
C PHE A 21 6.67 -3.72 -15.08
N ILE A 22 7.36 -4.62 -15.80
CA ILE A 22 8.76 -4.43 -16.15
C ILE A 22 8.95 -3.12 -16.93
N GLN A 23 8.14 -2.91 -17.96
CA GLN A 23 8.24 -1.74 -18.83
C GLN A 23 8.09 -0.42 -18.05
N LYS A 24 7.13 -0.36 -17.12
CA LYS A 24 6.87 0.84 -16.33
C LYS A 24 7.93 1.08 -15.26
N HIS A 25 8.34 0.02 -14.56
CA HIS A 25 8.98 0.15 -13.25
C HIS A 25 10.47 -0.12 -13.22
N VAL A 26 10.98 -0.98 -14.11
CA VAL A 26 12.41 -1.30 -14.19
C VAL A 26 13.13 -0.22 -14.99
N LYS A 27 14.15 0.41 -14.40
CA LYS A 27 14.93 1.49 -15.03
C LYS A 27 16.29 1.05 -15.56
N THR A 28 16.87 0.03 -14.95
CA THR A 28 18.13 -0.60 -15.37
C THR A 28 17.99 -1.21 -16.76
N THR A 29 19.08 -1.27 -17.53
CA THR A 29 19.08 -1.90 -18.87
C THR A 29 18.69 -3.37 -18.76
N TYR A 30 17.75 -3.80 -19.61
CA TYR A 30 17.29 -5.18 -19.62
C TYR A 30 16.91 -5.68 -21.02
N ILE A 31 16.94 -7.00 -21.18
CA ILE A 31 16.39 -7.71 -22.35
C ILE A 31 15.33 -8.70 -21.84
N VAL A 32 14.16 -8.70 -22.47
CA VAL A 32 13.10 -9.68 -22.19
C VAL A 32 12.86 -10.58 -23.39
N ASN A 33 12.82 -11.89 -23.14
CA ASN A 33 12.41 -12.89 -24.13
C ASN A 33 11.24 -13.70 -23.56
N THR A 34 10.23 -13.96 -24.39
CA THR A 34 9.04 -14.71 -23.99
C THR A 34 8.87 -15.97 -24.84
N ARG A 35 8.55 -17.09 -24.19
CA ARG A 35 8.22 -18.36 -24.82
C ARG A 35 7.01 -18.96 -24.14
N LEU A 36 5.84 -18.84 -24.79
CA LEU A 36 4.54 -19.22 -24.20
C LEU A 36 4.34 -18.49 -22.87
N THR A 37 4.26 -19.22 -21.76
CA THR A 37 4.12 -18.67 -20.40
C THR A 37 5.44 -18.56 -19.64
N HIS A 38 6.58 -18.72 -20.32
CA HIS A 38 7.90 -18.50 -19.74
C HIS A 38 8.45 -17.15 -20.18
N VAL A 39 8.96 -16.38 -19.21
CA VAL A 39 9.58 -15.08 -19.44
C VAL A 39 11.01 -15.12 -18.91
N TYR A 40 11.97 -14.74 -19.74
CA TYR A 40 13.37 -14.60 -19.41
C TYR A 40 13.71 -13.12 -19.39
N VAL A 41 14.27 -12.66 -18.28
CA VAL A 41 14.68 -11.26 -18.08
C VAL A 41 16.18 -11.25 -17.81
N GLN A 42 16.95 -10.64 -18.70
CA GLN A 42 18.38 -10.43 -18.51
C GLN A 42 18.58 -8.96 -18.10
N LEU A 43 19.09 -8.75 -16.89
CA LEU A 43 19.41 -7.44 -16.33
C LEU A 43 20.91 -7.17 -16.50
N GLU A 44 21.26 -5.94 -16.87
CA GLU A 44 22.64 -5.46 -17.00
C GLU A 44 22.90 -4.33 -16.01
N GLY A 45 23.91 -4.48 -15.17
CA GLY A 45 24.28 -3.46 -14.19
C GLY A 45 25.43 -3.91 -13.31
N GLU A 46 25.69 -3.16 -12.23
CA GLU A 46 26.74 -3.45 -11.26
C GLU A 46 26.31 -3.02 -9.85
N GLY A 47 26.85 -3.72 -8.83
CA GLY A 47 26.63 -3.37 -7.43
C GLY A 47 25.17 -3.42 -6.96
N GLU A 48 24.86 -2.55 -6.00
CA GLU A 48 23.55 -2.45 -5.33
C GLU A 48 22.40 -2.19 -6.30
N GLU A 49 22.60 -1.40 -7.36
CA GLU A 49 21.57 -1.11 -8.36
C GLU A 49 21.07 -2.39 -9.06
N LEU A 50 21.98 -3.31 -9.39
CA LEU A 50 21.62 -4.58 -10.01
C LEU A 50 20.89 -5.49 -9.01
N GLU A 51 21.28 -5.48 -7.74
CA GLU A 51 20.62 -6.26 -6.68
C GLU A 51 19.19 -5.77 -6.45
N ASP A 52 18.98 -4.46 -6.38
CA ASP A 52 17.67 -3.82 -6.26
C ASP A 52 16.77 -4.11 -7.47
N ALA A 53 17.32 -4.03 -8.69
CA ALA A 53 16.60 -4.36 -9.91
C ALA A 53 16.16 -5.84 -9.93
N VAL A 54 17.04 -6.76 -9.51
CA VAL A 54 16.73 -8.19 -9.39
C VAL A 54 15.61 -8.42 -8.37
N ALA A 55 15.68 -7.77 -7.21
CA ALA A 55 14.66 -7.87 -6.17
C ALA A 55 13.30 -7.34 -6.66
N LEU A 56 13.29 -6.17 -7.30
CA LEU A 56 12.09 -5.57 -7.88
C LEU A 56 11.45 -6.49 -8.93
N VAL A 57 12.22 -7.00 -9.89
CA VAL A 57 11.70 -7.90 -10.95
C VAL A 57 11.08 -9.16 -10.35
N LYS A 58 11.69 -9.75 -9.31
CA LYS A 58 11.11 -10.91 -8.61
C LYS A 58 9.77 -10.57 -7.95
N ARG A 59 9.65 -9.40 -7.32
CA ARG A 59 8.39 -8.95 -6.69
C ARG A 59 7.32 -8.66 -7.73
N LEU A 60 7.66 -8.00 -8.85
CA LEU A 60 6.76 -7.77 -9.97
C LEU A 60 6.22 -9.07 -10.57
N ALA A 61 7.05 -10.12 -10.65
CA ALA A 61 6.61 -11.44 -11.07
C ALA A 61 5.63 -12.06 -10.07
N GLY A 62 5.87 -11.88 -8.76
CA GLY A 62 4.94 -12.28 -7.71
C GLY A 62 3.58 -11.57 -7.84
N LEU A 63 3.60 -10.25 -8.03
CA LEU A 63 2.42 -9.42 -8.19
C LEU A 63 1.61 -9.82 -9.44
N ALA A 64 2.27 -10.04 -10.57
CA ALA A 64 1.63 -10.41 -11.83
C ALA A 64 0.90 -11.76 -11.81
N ARG A 65 1.35 -12.70 -10.97
CA ARG A 65 0.70 -14.01 -10.78
C ARG A 65 -0.66 -13.91 -10.10
N GLY A 66 -0.92 -12.86 -9.30
CA GLY A 66 -2.21 -12.65 -8.65
C GLY A 66 -2.73 -13.84 -7.84
N GLY A 67 -1.81 -14.60 -7.22
CA GLY A 67 -2.12 -15.88 -6.57
C GLY A 67 -2.95 -15.73 -5.29
N ARG A 68 -3.54 -16.84 -4.82
CA ARG A 68 -4.23 -16.92 -3.52
C ARG A 68 -3.18 -16.90 -2.39
N GLY A 69 -3.10 -15.81 -1.64
CA GLY A 69 -2.22 -15.70 -0.48
C GLY A 69 -1.72 -14.27 -0.26
N VAL A 70 -0.79 -14.12 0.68
CA VAL A 70 -0.14 -12.83 0.94
C VAL A 70 0.79 -12.48 -0.23
N VAL A 71 0.55 -11.33 -0.84
CA VAL A 71 1.37 -10.73 -1.89
C VAL A 71 2.21 -9.59 -1.32
N GLN A 72 3.37 -9.36 -1.93
CA GLN A 72 4.23 -8.21 -1.62
C GLN A 72 4.06 -7.16 -2.69
N VAL A 73 3.41 -6.05 -2.36
CA VAL A 73 3.23 -4.90 -3.25
C VAL A 73 4.37 -3.92 -3.00
N PRO A 74 5.31 -3.71 -3.95
CA PRO A 74 6.36 -2.71 -3.77
C PRO A 74 5.76 -1.31 -3.65
N LEU A 75 6.09 -0.58 -2.58
CA LEU A 75 5.51 0.74 -2.32
C LEU A 75 5.86 1.74 -3.44
N LEU A 76 7.07 1.62 -4.00
CA LEU A 76 7.49 2.39 -5.17
C LEU A 76 6.56 2.18 -6.37
N VAL A 77 6.13 0.95 -6.59
CA VAL A 77 5.24 0.56 -7.70
C VAL A 77 3.84 1.10 -7.43
N LEU A 78 3.30 0.83 -6.24
CA LEU A 78 1.98 1.30 -5.80
C LEU A 78 1.83 2.81 -5.97
N PHE A 79 2.73 3.60 -5.38
CA PHE A 79 2.59 5.06 -5.42
C PHE A 79 2.97 5.70 -6.75
N ARG A 80 3.65 4.97 -7.65
CA ARG A 80 3.89 5.43 -9.02
C ARG A 80 2.70 5.17 -9.93
N ASP A 81 2.02 4.04 -9.73
CA ASP A 81 0.84 3.69 -10.53
C ASP A 81 -0.44 4.38 -10.03
N ALA A 82 -0.54 4.70 -8.73
CA ALA A 82 -1.72 5.33 -8.14
C ALA A 82 -1.88 6.80 -8.55
N GLU A 83 -3.10 7.21 -8.88
CA GLU A 83 -3.48 8.61 -9.10
C GLU A 83 -3.69 9.35 -7.77
N LEU A 84 -2.61 9.58 -7.03
CA LEU A 84 -2.66 10.25 -5.73
C LEU A 84 -2.96 11.74 -5.87
N THR A 85 -4.07 12.19 -5.29
CA THR A 85 -4.39 13.61 -5.14
C THR A 85 -3.44 14.31 -4.15
N ARG A 86 -3.03 13.59 -3.11
CA ARG A 86 -2.00 13.97 -2.12
C ARG A 86 -1.10 12.79 -1.75
N PRO A 87 0.20 13.04 -1.47
CA PRO A 87 1.06 12.01 -0.91
C PRO A 87 0.49 11.46 0.41
N ILE A 88 0.42 10.14 0.54
CA ILE A 88 -0.03 9.48 1.75
C ILE A 88 1.07 8.60 2.35
N PRO A 89 1.17 8.53 3.68
CA PRO A 89 2.09 7.59 4.32
C PRO A 89 1.68 6.12 4.06
N PRO A 90 2.63 5.20 3.80
CA PRO A 90 2.34 3.78 3.58
C PRO A 90 1.59 3.12 4.74
N ASP A 91 1.90 3.53 5.97
CA ASP A 91 1.27 3.01 7.18
C ASP A 91 -0.23 3.34 7.25
N VAL A 92 -0.69 4.41 6.59
CA VAL A 92 -2.12 4.75 6.51
C VAL A 92 -2.87 3.75 5.63
N VAL A 93 -2.26 3.30 4.52
CA VAL A 93 -2.84 2.26 3.66
C VAL A 93 -2.97 0.96 4.45
N ALA A 94 -1.89 0.53 5.11
CA ALA A 94 -1.93 -0.68 5.92
C ALA A 94 -2.95 -0.59 7.07
N ASP A 95 -2.94 0.49 7.86
CA ASP A 95 -3.88 0.69 8.96
C ASP A 95 -5.34 0.65 8.47
N ALA A 96 -5.65 1.33 7.36
CA ALA A 96 -6.99 1.38 6.80
C ALA A 96 -7.51 0.00 6.36
N LEU A 97 -6.65 -0.79 5.72
CA LEU A 97 -6.97 -2.15 5.29
C LEU A 97 -7.12 -3.10 6.50
N ARG A 98 -6.24 -3.00 7.50
CA ARG A 98 -6.36 -3.75 8.76
C ARG A 98 -7.65 -3.42 9.51
N PHE A 99 -8.02 -2.15 9.56
CA PHE A 99 -9.27 -1.71 10.16
C PHE A 99 -10.51 -2.25 9.42
N LYS A 100 -10.41 -2.49 8.11
CA LYS A 100 -11.45 -3.22 7.34
C LYS A 100 -11.48 -4.73 7.61
N GLY A 101 -10.49 -5.26 8.31
CA GLY A 101 -10.38 -6.68 8.66
C GLY A 101 -9.53 -7.52 7.72
N PHE A 102 -8.79 -6.88 6.79
CA PHE A 102 -7.86 -7.57 5.91
C PHE A 102 -6.46 -7.65 6.54
N PHE A 103 -5.70 -8.68 6.19
CA PHE A 103 -4.26 -8.69 6.48
C PHE A 103 -3.56 -7.64 5.62
N ALA A 104 -2.90 -6.66 6.25
CA ALA A 104 -2.06 -5.67 5.59
C ALA A 104 -0.94 -5.17 6.52
N GLU A 105 0.31 -5.18 6.08
CA GLU A 105 1.45 -4.71 6.88
C GLU A 105 2.55 -4.11 6.01
N VAL A 106 3.13 -2.99 6.44
CA VAL A 106 4.30 -2.42 5.79
C VAL A 106 5.55 -3.08 6.34
N GLN A 107 6.31 -3.77 5.49
CA GLN A 107 7.60 -4.37 5.84
C GLN A 107 8.68 -3.80 4.91
N GLY A 108 9.53 -2.92 5.45
CA GLY A 108 10.55 -2.23 4.65
C GLY A 108 9.92 -1.41 3.52
N ASP A 109 10.20 -1.78 2.28
CA ASP A 109 9.75 -1.10 1.06
C ASP A 109 8.53 -1.76 0.38
N VAL A 110 7.88 -2.73 1.05
CA VAL A 110 6.69 -3.41 0.55
C VAL A 110 5.50 -3.29 1.50
N LEU A 111 4.30 -3.34 0.92
CA LEU A 111 3.06 -3.66 1.63
C LEU A 111 2.75 -5.14 1.41
N GLU A 112 2.76 -5.93 2.48
CA GLU A 112 2.26 -7.30 2.48
C GLU A 112 0.76 -7.30 2.70
N THR A 113 -0.01 -7.98 1.86
CA THR A 113 -1.47 -8.02 1.96
C THR A 113 -2.06 -9.23 1.27
N GLU A 114 -3.27 -9.64 1.64
CA GLU A 114 -4.03 -10.69 0.94
C GLU A 114 -4.90 -10.16 -0.22
N LEU A 115 -4.95 -8.84 -0.38
CA LEU A 115 -5.72 -8.16 -1.43
C LEU A 115 -5.00 -8.19 -2.79
N SER A 116 -5.78 -8.07 -3.86
CA SER A 116 -5.23 -7.90 -5.20
C SER A 116 -4.49 -6.56 -5.34
N TYR A 117 -3.63 -6.45 -6.34
CA TYR A 117 -2.93 -5.20 -6.61
C TYR A 117 -3.91 -4.06 -6.93
N GLU A 118 -4.93 -4.36 -7.72
CA GLU A 118 -5.98 -3.41 -8.10
C GLU A 118 -6.76 -2.90 -6.89
N GLU A 119 -7.13 -3.78 -5.95
CA GLU A 119 -7.82 -3.40 -4.72
C GLU A 119 -6.96 -2.48 -3.83
N VAL A 120 -5.65 -2.74 -3.77
CA VAL A 120 -4.70 -1.90 -3.03
C VAL A 120 -4.51 -0.54 -3.70
N LEU A 121 -4.48 -0.51 -5.04
CA LEU A 121 -4.38 0.71 -5.83
C LEU A 121 -5.58 1.63 -5.57
N GLU A 122 -6.79 1.09 -5.69
CA GLU A 122 -8.04 1.81 -5.41
C GLU A 122 -8.10 2.33 -3.97
N ALA A 123 -7.65 1.52 -3.00
CA ALA A 123 -7.57 1.95 -1.62
C ALA A 123 -6.60 3.13 -1.42
N ALA A 124 -5.42 3.10 -2.05
CA ALA A 124 -4.43 4.17 -1.96
C ALA A 124 -4.98 5.49 -2.55
N GLU A 125 -5.64 5.44 -3.70
CA GLU A 125 -6.25 6.61 -4.34
C GLU A 125 -7.39 7.20 -3.52
N ALA A 126 -8.28 6.36 -2.98
CA ALA A 126 -9.36 6.80 -2.11
C ALA A 126 -8.82 7.44 -0.82
N LEU A 127 -7.84 6.80 -0.17
CA LEU A 127 -7.18 7.35 1.01
C LEU A 127 -6.49 8.68 0.72
N SER A 128 -5.91 8.83 -0.47
CA SER A 128 -5.28 10.08 -0.91
C SER A 128 -6.24 11.26 -0.94
N LYS A 129 -7.46 11.05 -1.45
CA LYS A 129 -8.54 12.06 -1.44
C LYS A 129 -8.99 12.40 -0.01
N MET A 130 -9.15 11.38 0.83
CA MET A 130 -9.52 11.58 2.24
C MET A 130 -8.42 12.30 3.03
N TYR A 131 -7.16 12.07 2.68
CA TYR A 131 -6.03 12.74 3.30
C TYR A 131 -6.02 14.25 3.00
N GLU A 132 -6.39 14.64 1.78
CA GLU A 132 -6.59 16.04 1.41
C GLU A 132 -7.74 16.68 2.19
N GLU A 133 -8.88 15.99 2.30
CA GLU A 133 -10.02 16.48 3.09
C GLU A 133 -9.63 16.71 4.55
N ALA A 134 -8.85 15.80 5.13
CA ALA A 134 -8.36 15.90 6.51
C ALA A 134 -7.41 17.10 6.75
N GLU A 135 -6.84 17.73 5.72
CA GLU A 135 -6.03 18.94 5.89
C GLU A 135 -6.87 20.17 6.28
N LYS A 136 -8.18 20.14 6.02
CA LYS A 136 -9.11 21.21 6.42
C LYS A 136 -9.42 21.19 7.92
N HIS A 137 -8.99 20.14 8.61
CA HIS A 137 -9.22 19.93 10.04
C HIS A 137 -7.94 20.24 10.84
N PRO A 138 -8.06 20.78 12.07
CA PRO A 138 -6.90 21.11 12.90
C PRO A 138 -6.32 19.86 13.56
N LEU A 139 -5.92 18.86 12.77
CA LEU A 139 -5.38 17.58 13.23
C LEU A 139 -3.85 17.62 13.27
N THR A 140 -3.25 17.08 14.33
CA THR A 140 -1.82 16.77 14.29
C THR A 140 -1.52 15.71 13.21
N PRO A 141 -0.29 15.63 12.67
CA PRO A 141 0.03 14.63 11.64
C PRO A 141 -0.29 13.19 12.06
N GLN A 142 -0.07 12.82 13.32
CA GLN A 142 -0.40 11.48 13.82
C GLN A 142 -1.92 11.26 13.96
N ALA A 143 -2.67 12.28 14.41
CA ALA A 143 -4.12 12.21 14.47
C ALA A 143 -4.72 12.07 13.06
N LYS A 144 -4.23 12.83 12.09
CA LYS A 144 -4.67 12.77 10.68
C LYS A 144 -4.54 11.35 10.11
N ARG A 145 -3.42 10.67 10.32
CA ARG A 145 -3.23 9.28 9.87
C ARG A 145 -4.30 8.34 10.41
N VAL A 146 -4.55 8.41 11.71
CA VAL A 146 -5.54 7.56 12.39
C VAL A 146 -6.96 7.87 11.93
N VAL A 147 -7.32 9.17 11.86
CA VAL A 147 -8.65 9.61 11.43
C VAL A 147 -8.94 9.17 10.02
N VAL A 148 -8.00 9.37 9.08
CA VAL A 148 -8.19 8.98 7.67
C VAL A 148 -8.34 7.47 7.53
N ALA A 149 -7.46 6.69 8.17
CA ALA A 149 -7.56 5.23 8.13
C ALA A 149 -8.87 4.72 8.73
N TYR A 150 -9.30 5.28 9.88
CA TYR A 150 -10.55 4.93 10.54
C TYR A 150 -11.77 5.29 9.68
N ALA A 151 -11.80 6.53 9.15
CA ALA A 151 -12.88 7.02 8.31
C ALA A 151 -13.06 6.14 7.06
N PHE A 152 -11.96 5.80 6.39
CA PHE A 152 -11.97 4.91 5.22
C PHE A 152 -12.51 3.52 5.57
N ALA A 153 -12.05 2.95 6.68
CA ALA A 153 -12.48 1.62 7.10
C ALA A 153 -13.97 1.56 7.47
N ARG A 154 -14.49 2.65 8.03
CA ARG A 154 -15.89 2.79 8.43
C ARG A 154 -16.81 3.26 7.30
N GLY A 155 -16.27 3.80 6.22
CA GLY A 155 -17.05 4.38 5.12
C GLY A 155 -17.80 5.65 5.54
N ILE A 156 -17.18 6.50 6.37
CA ILE A 156 -17.77 7.74 6.89
C ILE A 156 -16.89 8.96 6.51
N SER A 157 -17.43 10.17 6.64
CA SER A 157 -16.67 11.40 6.37
C SER A 157 -15.60 11.67 7.43
N ILE A 158 -14.64 12.54 7.12
CA ILE A 158 -13.60 12.91 8.08
C ILE A 158 -14.20 13.58 9.32
N GLU A 159 -15.20 14.45 9.15
CA GLU A 159 -15.91 15.12 10.26
C GLU A 159 -16.53 14.09 11.21
N ALA A 160 -17.25 13.11 10.66
CA ALA A 160 -17.91 12.08 11.45
C ALA A 160 -16.88 11.21 12.20
N ALA A 161 -15.78 10.85 11.55
CA ALA A 161 -14.69 10.11 12.16
C ALA A 161 -14.04 10.88 13.31
N VAL A 162 -13.79 12.18 13.15
CA VAL A 162 -13.27 13.04 14.23
C VAL A 162 -14.19 13.02 15.44
N GLU A 163 -15.50 13.21 15.25
CA GLU A 163 -16.47 13.22 16.33
C GLU A 163 -16.58 11.86 17.05
N GLU A 164 -16.64 10.74 16.31
CA GLU A 164 -16.63 9.39 16.89
C GLU A 164 -15.36 9.15 17.72
N LEU A 165 -14.19 9.51 17.19
CA LEU A 165 -12.91 9.30 17.87
C LEU A 165 -12.73 10.22 19.09
N ILE A 166 -13.31 11.43 19.11
CA ILE A 166 -13.37 12.27 20.31
C ILE A 166 -14.26 11.63 21.38
N LYS A 167 -15.47 11.18 21.01
CA LYS A 167 -16.42 10.55 21.95
C LYS A 167 -15.85 9.27 22.56
N ALA A 168 -15.17 8.47 21.75
CA ALA A 168 -14.45 7.28 22.18
C ALA A 168 -13.21 7.57 23.05
N GLY A 169 -12.81 8.83 23.17
CA GLY A 169 -11.62 9.21 23.91
C GLY A 169 -10.31 8.83 23.21
N VAL A 170 -10.33 8.57 21.91
CA VAL A 170 -9.12 8.34 21.10
C VAL A 170 -8.43 9.66 20.77
N LEU A 171 -9.21 10.72 20.54
CA LEU A 171 -8.70 12.07 20.33
C LEU A 171 -8.87 12.95 21.58
N ASN A 172 -7.92 13.87 21.75
CA ASN A 172 -8.03 14.99 22.67
C ASN A 172 -8.75 16.15 21.99
N ARG A 173 -9.69 16.76 22.71
CA ARG A 173 -10.36 17.99 22.26
C ARG A 173 -9.50 19.20 22.63
N GLY A 174 -9.29 20.09 21.67
CA GLY A 174 -8.51 21.31 21.84
C GLY A 174 -8.49 22.12 20.56
N ALA A 175 -7.74 23.24 20.55
CA ALA A 175 -7.54 24.05 19.34
C ALA A 175 -6.88 23.24 18.21
N VAL A 176 -6.06 22.25 18.58
CA VAL A 176 -5.51 21.23 17.68
C VAL A 176 -5.87 19.86 18.24
N LEU A 177 -6.50 19.04 17.41
CA LEU A 177 -6.91 17.68 17.71
C LEU A 177 -5.71 16.74 17.61
N SER A 178 -5.43 16.03 18.71
CA SER A 178 -4.28 15.13 18.85
C SER A 178 -4.71 13.77 19.39
N LEU A 179 -3.88 12.75 19.20
CA LEU A 179 -4.11 11.44 19.79
C LEU A 179 -4.01 11.51 21.33
N ARG A 180 -4.94 10.85 22.03
CA ARG A 180 -4.89 10.71 23.50
C ARG A 180 -3.83 9.71 23.95
N HIS A 181 -3.49 8.76 23.08
CA HIS A 181 -2.50 7.72 23.34
C HIS A 181 -1.42 7.72 22.26
N PRO A 182 -0.24 7.15 22.53
CA PRO A 182 0.78 6.95 21.50
C PRO A 182 0.20 6.22 20.26
N PRO A 183 0.71 6.47 19.04
CA PRO A 183 0.16 5.89 17.81
C PRO A 183 -0.03 4.38 17.86
N GLN A 184 0.96 3.63 18.36
CA GLN A 184 0.90 2.18 18.45
C GLN A 184 -0.25 1.71 19.35
N LYS A 185 -0.41 2.32 20.54
CA LYS A 185 -1.50 2.01 21.46
C LYS A 185 -2.85 2.36 20.86
N THR A 186 -2.94 3.47 20.15
CA THR A 186 -4.17 3.88 19.44
C THR A 186 -4.58 2.87 18.38
N ARG A 187 -3.63 2.37 17.57
CA ARG A 187 -3.90 1.34 16.56
C ARG A 187 -4.48 0.06 17.18
N VAL A 188 -3.88 -0.42 18.27
CA VAL A 188 -4.36 -1.62 18.98
C VAL A 188 -5.79 -1.40 19.50
N LEU A 189 -6.04 -0.26 20.17
CA LEU A 189 -7.37 0.07 20.68
C LEU A 189 -8.43 0.09 19.57
N LEU A 190 -8.10 0.65 18.41
CA LEU A 190 -9.02 0.70 17.27
C LEU A 190 -9.25 -0.68 16.65
N LEU A 191 -8.22 -1.50 16.48
CA LEU A 191 -8.36 -2.86 15.95
C LEU A 191 -9.29 -3.72 16.83
N GLU A 192 -9.15 -3.60 18.15
CA GLU A 192 -9.96 -4.37 19.10
C GLU A 192 -11.41 -3.88 19.20
N ASN A 193 -11.67 -2.59 18.95
CA ASN A 193 -12.95 -1.96 19.27
C ASN A 193 -13.67 -1.34 18.07
N LEU A 194 -13.21 -1.54 16.85
CA LEU A 194 -13.67 -0.78 15.66
C LEU A 194 -15.20 -0.82 15.44
N LYS A 195 -15.87 -1.91 15.83
CA LYS A 195 -17.32 -2.06 15.72
C LYS A 195 -18.09 -1.49 16.91
N ASN A 196 -17.44 -1.29 18.05
CA ASN A 196 -18.02 -0.86 19.32
C ASN A 196 -17.99 0.67 19.53
N LEU A 197 -17.29 1.42 18.67
CA LEU A 197 -17.13 2.87 18.76
C LEU A 197 -18.33 3.68 18.23
N ARG A 198 -19.55 3.11 18.27
CA ARG A 198 -20.79 3.74 17.80
C ARG A 198 -21.37 4.72 18.82
#